data_AF-A0A8S2P4X6-F1
#
_entry.id   AF-A0A8S2P4X6-F1
#
_cell.length_a   1.000
_cell.length_b   1.000
_cell.length_c   1.000
_cell.angle_alpha   90.00
_cell.angle_beta   90.00
_cell.angle_gamma   90.00
#
_symmetry.space_group_name_H-M   'P 1'
#
loop_
_entity.id
_entity.type
_entity.pdbx_description
1 polymer ?
#
loop_
_entity_poly.entity_id
_entity_poly.type
_entity_poly.pdbx_seq_one_letter_code
_entity_poly.pdbx_strand_id
1 'polypeptide(L)'
;MALAPLFGYLGDRYSRKMLITVGVSVWSVTTLAGSFVPKNLFAVFAILRGLVGIGEASYSCVAPTIIADMYKHDMRTRMLALFNIAVPVGGGLGYIVGAYVSVAFNGNWRWALRITPVLGIVCVILLAVLVREPVRGGADGAQVLKRDNWYRKRNQRGDPIVCGVAVLVSVPFLFVALIYSKDNIILTWISIFIAETLLCSNWAIISDMLMYIIVPARRATASSMQIFILHLFGDASSPYIIGLISDFFSKGVHHDDVLWKSLRYAFMLTPVVAGFGGIAFLFAAIFIVRDRHEAEATIESANTLETFHMEVSSNT
;
A
#
# COMPACT_ATOMS: atom_id res chain seq x y z
N MET A 1 11.75 -1.18 0.34
CA MET A 1 10.84 -1.36 -0.81
C MET A 1 11.48 -1.96 -2.07
N ALA A 2 12.78 -1.76 -2.36
CA ALA A 2 13.41 -2.35 -3.56
C ALA A 2 13.32 -3.89 -3.64
N LEU A 3 13.19 -4.57 -2.50
CA LEU A 3 13.03 -6.03 -2.42
C LEU A 3 11.56 -6.49 -2.55
N ALA A 4 10.59 -5.58 -2.72
CA ALA A 4 9.19 -5.94 -2.86
C ALA A 4 8.96 -6.97 -3.98
N PRO A 5 9.48 -6.79 -5.22
CA PRO A 5 9.33 -7.78 -6.29
C PRO A 5 9.80 -9.20 -5.91
N LEU A 6 10.89 -9.29 -5.15
CA LEU A 6 11.41 -10.56 -4.65
C LEU A 6 10.44 -11.21 -3.66
N PHE A 7 9.91 -10.43 -2.70
CA PHE A 7 8.93 -10.94 -1.73
C PHE A 7 7.59 -11.31 -2.38
N GLY A 8 7.17 -10.59 -3.41
CA GLY A 8 6.00 -10.98 -4.21
C GLY A 8 6.19 -12.33 -4.90
N TYR A 9 7.32 -12.51 -5.58
CA TYR A 9 7.68 -13.79 -6.20
C TYR A 9 7.76 -14.94 -5.18
N LEU A 10 8.36 -14.69 -4.02
CA LEU A 10 8.41 -15.67 -2.94
C LEU A 10 7.01 -15.96 -2.38
N GLY A 11 6.13 -14.97 -2.27
CA GLY A 11 4.75 -15.10 -1.79
C GLY A 11 3.88 -16.00 -2.68
N ASP A 12 4.14 -15.98 -3.98
CA ASP A 12 3.45 -16.83 -4.94
C ASP A 12 3.91 -18.30 -4.89
N ARG A 13 5.09 -18.60 -4.33
CA ARG A 13 5.67 -19.96 -4.29
C ARG A 13 5.65 -20.60 -2.90
N TYR A 14 5.95 -19.82 -1.88
CA TYR A 14 6.09 -20.30 -0.50
C TYR A 14 4.88 -19.92 0.36
N SER A 15 4.83 -20.46 1.57
CA SER A 15 3.81 -20.07 2.57
C SER A 15 3.92 -18.57 2.86
N ARG A 16 2.82 -17.85 2.61
CA ARG A 16 2.73 -16.41 2.84
C ARG A 16 2.80 -16.08 4.32
N LYS A 17 2.15 -16.89 5.17
CA LYS A 17 2.29 -16.83 6.63
C LYS A 17 3.76 -16.85 7.04
N MET A 18 4.55 -17.80 6.52
CA MET A 18 5.97 -17.91 6.88
C MET A 18 6.77 -16.68 6.47
N LEU A 19 6.52 -16.14 5.27
CA LEU A 19 7.19 -14.92 4.79
C LEU A 19 6.90 -13.70 5.67
N ILE A 20 5.65 -13.49 6.07
CA ILE A 20 5.26 -12.39 6.96
C ILE A 20 5.92 -12.59 8.33
N THR A 21 5.88 -13.80 8.89
CA THR A 21 6.50 -14.10 10.19
C THR A 21 8.01 -13.83 10.20
N VAL A 22 8.73 -14.31 9.17
CA VAL A 22 10.17 -14.07 9.03
C VAL A 22 10.46 -12.58 8.84
N GLY A 23 9.71 -11.89 7.99
CA GLY A 23 9.91 -10.47 7.73
C GLY A 23 9.70 -9.59 8.96
N VAL A 24 8.62 -9.82 9.72
CA VAL A 24 8.36 -9.09 10.98
C VAL A 24 9.42 -9.42 12.04
N SER A 25 9.92 -10.66 12.07
CA SER A 25 11.02 -11.04 12.97
C SER A 25 12.32 -10.30 12.63
N VAL A 26 12.69 -10.25 11.34
CA VAL A 26 13.86 -9.49 10.86
C VAL A 26 13.71 -8.00 11.17
N TRP A 27 12.53 -7.43 10.94
CA TRP A 27 12.22 -6.04 11.29
C TRP A 27 12.42 -5.76 12.79
N SER A 28 11.94 -6.66 13.64
CA SER A 28 12.02 -6.52 15.10
C SER A 28 13.47 -6.59 15.58
N VAL A 29 14.24 -7.57 15.07
CA VAL A 29 15.66 -7.76 15.42
C VAL A 29 16.51 -6.59 14.95
N THR A 30 16.35 -6.15 13.70
CA THR A 30 17.13 -5.04 13.13
C THR A 30 16.80 -3.70 13.81
N THR A 31 15.53 -3.48 14.16
CA THR A 31 15.10 -2.30 14.95
C THR A 31 15.73 -2.29 16.33
N LEU A 32 15.70 -3.43 17.04
CA LEU A 32 16.31 -3.57 18.36
C LEU A 32 17.83 -3.37 18.31
N ALA A 33 18.51 -4.04 17.37
CA ALA A 33 19.94 -3.93 17.16
C ALA A 33 20.36 -2.47 16.87
N GLY A 34 19.57 -1.75 16.06
CA GLY A 34 19.78 -0.34 15.76
C GLY A 34 19.77 0.56 17.01
N SER A 35 19.07 0.17 18.08
CA SER A 35 19.03 0.93 19.33
C SER A 35 20.34 0.88 20.13
N PHE A 36 21.19 -0.10 19.89
CA PHE A 36 22.48 -0.27 20.58
C PHE A 36 23.67 0.31 19.82
N VAL A 37 23.45 0.80 18.59
CA VAL A 37 24.55 1.32 17.77
C VAL A 37 25.08 2.64 18.35
N PRO A 38 26.40 2.72 18.60
CA PRO A 38 27.04 3.93 19.09
C PRO A 38 27.21 4.98 17.97
N LYS A 39 27.39 6.26 18.36
CA LYS A 39 27.39 7.39 17.41
C LYS A 39 28.48 7.31 16.34
N ASN A 40 29.61 6.67 16.64
CA ASN A 40 30.75 6.48 15.74
C ASN A 40 30.49 5.44 14.63
N LEU A 41 29.42 4.64 14.72
CA LEU A 41 29.05 3.61 13.74
C LEU A 41 27.76 3.97 13.00
N PHE A 42 27.64 5.21 12.53
CA PHE A 42 26.45 5.68 11.81
C PHE A 42 26.13 4.83 10.57
N ALA A 43 27.15 4.39 9.82
CA ALA A 43 26.94 3.53 8.65
C ALA A 43 26.24 2.21 9.01
N VAL A 44 26.62 1.58 10.12
CA VAL A 44 25.96 0.35 10.61
C VAL A 44 24.51 0.64 10.99
N PHE A 45 24.26 1.75 11.67
CA PHE A 45 22.90 2.19 11.99
C PHE A 45 22.05 2.42 10.72
N ALA A 46 22.60 3.07 9.71
CA ALA A 46 21.93 3.32 8.43
C ALA A 46 21.62 2.02 7.69
N ILE A 47 22.55 1.06 7.67
CA ILE A 47 22.32 -0.27 7.08
C ILE A 47 21.19 -0.99 7.81
N LEU A 48 21.22 -1.02 9.14
CA LEU A 48 20.15 -1.64 9.93
C LEU A 48 18.78 -1.01 9.64
N ARG A 49 18.72 0.32 9.42
CA ARG A 49 17.49 1.00 8.99
C ARG A 49 17.06 0.66 7.59
N GLY A 50 17.99 0.47 6.66
CA GLY A 50 17.68 -0.07 5.34
C GLY A 50 17.07 -1.47 5.42
N LEU A 51 17.59 -2.32 6.31
CA LEU A 51 17.12 -3.70 6.49
C LEU A 51 15.70 -3.79 7.10
N VAL A 52 15.27 -2.79 7.87
CA VAL A 52 13.87 -2.69 8.35
C VAL A 52 12.88 -2.75 7.17
N GLY A 53 13.25 -2.18 6.02
CA GLY A 53 12.42 -2.21 4.82
C GLY A 53 12.20 -3.61 4.21
N ILE A 54 12.96 -4.63 4.62
CA ILE A 54 12.72 -6.04 4.27
C ILE A 54 11.41 -6.53 4.89
N GLY A 55 11.23 -6.28 6.19
CA GLY A 55 10.02 -6.71 6.88
C GLY A 55 8.78 -5.99 6.39
N GLU A 56 8.90 -4.69 6.13
CA GLU A 56 7.81 -3.90 5.56
C GLU A 56 7.39 -4.40 4.16
N ALA A 57 8.36 -4.69 3.30
CA ALA A 57 8.10 -5.24 1.97
C ALA A 57 7.40 -6.61 2.05
N SER A 58 7.80 -7.46 3.00
CA SER A 58 7.23 -8.80 3.16
C SER A 58 5.73 -8.79 3.45
N TYR A 59 5.26 -7.94 4.38
CA TYR A 59 3.85 -7.95 4.78
C TYR A 59 2.99 -7.15 3.82
N SER A 60 3.46 -5.99 3.35
CA SER A 60 2.71 -5.09 2.46
C SER A 60 2.34 -5.75 1.13
N CYS A 61 3.23 -6.57 0.57
CA CYS A 61 3.01 -7.26 -0.70
C CYS A 61 2.12 -8.51 -0.58
N VAL A 62 2.13 -9.14 0.59
CA VAL A 62 1.59 -10.49 0.75
C VAL A 62 0.27 -10.49 1.52
N ALA A 63 0.11 -9.65 2.55
CA ALA A 63 -1.09 -9.62 3.38
C ALA A 63 -2.38 -9.33 2.59
N PRO A 64 -2.41 -8.38 1.62
CA PRO A 64 -3.60 -8.17 0.78
C PRO A 64 -4.02 -9.42 0.00
N THR A 65 -3.06 -10.27 -0.41
CA THR A 65 -3.36 -11.52 -1.14
C THR A 65 -3.99 -12.58 -0.24
N ILE A 66 -3.59 -12.65 1.03
CA ILE A 66 -4.21 -13.54 2.03
C ILE A 66 -5.65 -13.10 2.26
N ILE A 67 -5.89 -11.79 2.43
CA ILE A 67 -7.24 -11.23 2.57
C ILE A 67 -8.09 -11.54 1.34
N ALA A 68 -7.51 -11.40 0.15
CA ALA A 68 -8.18 -11.69 -1.11
C ALA A 68 -8.60 -13.17 -1.26
N ASP A 69 -7.83 -14.09 -0.68
CA ASP A 69 -8.16 -15.51 -0.70
C ASP A 69 -9.16 -15.92 0.39
N MET A 70 -9.35 -15.09 1.41
CA MET A 70 -10.32 -15.32 2.51
C MET A 70 -11.69 -14.71 2.25
N TYR A 71 -11.75 -13.58 1.55
CA TYR A 71 -12.98 -12.78 1.39
C TYR A 71 -13.36 -12.57 -0.07
N LYS A 72 -14.66 -12.59 -0.34
CA LYS A 72 -15.23 -12.45 -1.69
C LYS A 72 -15.86 -11.09 -1.89
N HIS A 73 -15.79 -10.59 -3.13
CA HIS A 73 -16.57 -9.43 -3.60
C HIS A 73 -16.47 -8.21 -2.66
N ASP A 74 -17.59 -7.57 -2.35
CA ASP A 74 -17.69 -6.35 -1.54
C ASP A 74 -17.06 -6.52 -0.16
N MET A 75 -17.04 -7.75 0.39
CA MET A 75 -16.37 -8.02 1.67
C MET A 75 -14.85 -7.93 1.53
N ARG A 76 -14.28 -8.28 0.38
CA ARG A 76 -12.84 -8.16 0.12
C ARG A 76 -12.42 -6.69 0.13
N THR A 77 -13.10 -5.83 -0.62
CA THR A 77 -12.84 -4.38 -0.61
C THR A 77 -12.96 -3.79 0.80
N ARG A 78 -13.99 -4.20 1.58
CA ARG A 78 -14.17 -3.75 2.97
C ARG A 78 -13.03 -4.20 3.89
N MET A 79 -12.58 -5.45 3.77
CA MET A 79 -11.48 -5.97 4.59
C MET A 79 -10.14 -5.36 4.18
N LEU A 80 -9.92 -5.08 2.90
CA LEU A 80 -8.76 -4.33 2.41
C LEU A 80 -8.79 -2.87 2.89
N ALA A 81 -9.97 -2.23 2.94
CA ALA A 81 -10.11 -0.90 3.54
C ALA A 81 -9.78 -0.90 5.03
N LEU A 82 -10.26 -1.90 5.78
CA LEU A 82 -9.93 -2.07 7.20
C LEU A 82 -8.42 -2.29 7.40
N PHE A 83 -7.79 -3.08 6.53
CA PHE A 83 -6.34 -3.28 6.52
C PHE A 83 -5.59 -1.98 6.26
N ASN A 84 -6.00 -1.19 5.27
CA ASN A 84 -5.33 0.06 4.91
C ASN A 84 -5.47 1.16 5.97
N ILE A 85 -6.55 1.18 6.75
CA ILE A 85 -6.72 2.10 7.90
C ILE A 85 -5.61 1.90 8.95
N ALA A 86 -5.01 0.72 9.03
CA ALA A 86 -3.92 0.45 9.97
C ALA A 86 -2.67 1.32 9.70
N VAL A 87 -2.45 1.77 8.47
CA VAL A 87 -1.29 2.60 8.11
C VAL A 87 -1.34 3.98 8.80
N PRO A 88 -2.36 4.83 8.60
CA PRO A 88 -2.43 6.13 9.26
C PRO A 88 -2.59 6.01 10.78
N VAL A 89 -3.38 5.03 11.26
CA VAL A 89 -3.55 4.80 12.70
C VAL A 89 -2.24 4.38 13.35
N GLY A 90 -1.52 3.44 12.73
CA GLY A 90 -0.23 2.96 13.21
C GLY A 90 0.84 4.05 13.19
N GLY A 91 0.88 4.87 12.13
CA GLY A 91 1.77 6.03 12.05
C GLY A 91 1.51 7.04 13.17
N GLY A 92 0.25 7.41 13.39
CA GLY A 92 -0.15 8.33 14.46
C GLY A 92 0.20 7.80 15.85
N LEU A 93 -0.17 6.55 16.17
CA LEU A 93 0.18 5.92 17.44
C LEU A 93 1.69 5.77 17.62
N GLY A 94 2.43 5.47 16.54
CA GLY A 94 3.89 5.36 16.56
C GLY A 94 4.58 6.66 16.95
N TYR A 95 4.14 7.79 16.39
CA TYR A 95 4.68 9.10 16.78
C TYR A 95 4.38 9.45 18.23
N ILE A 96 3.15 9.20 18.68
CA ILE A 96 2.72 9.47 20.06
C ILE A 96 3.55 8.63 21.03
N VAL A 97 3.58 7.31 20.86
CA VAL A 97 4.33 6.39 21.74
C VAL A 97 5.82 6.71 21.71
N GLY A 98 6.39 6.95 20.53
CA GLY A 98 7.80 7.29 20.39
C GLY A 98 8.18 8.58 21.11
N ALA A 99 7.36 9.62 21.00
CA ALA A 99 7.56 10.89 21.69
C ALA A 99 7.47 10.74 23.21
N TYR A 100 6.41 10.10 23.72
CA TYR A 100 6.22 9.88 25.16
C TYR A 100 7.34 9.03 25.78
N VAL A 101 7.74 7.95 25.11
CA VAL A 101 8.84 7.09 25.60
C VAL A 101 10.16 7.86 25.60
N SER A 102 10.44 8.67 24.58
CA SER A 102 11.64 9.51 24.58
C SER A 102 11.68 10.45 25.79
N VAL A 103 10.57 11.15 26.08
CA VAL A 103 10.46 12.06 27.23
C VAL A 103 10.60 11.31 28.55
N ALA A 104 9.93 10.17 28.71
CA ALA A 104 9.97 9.35 29.93
C ALA A 104 11.39 8.84 30.27
N PHE A 105 12.25 8.67 29.25
CA PHE A 105 13.64 8.24 29.42
C PHE A 105 14.64 9.37 29.14
N ASN A 106 14.43 10.55 29.73
CA ASN A 106 15.35 11.70 29.68
C ASN A 106 15.71 12.18 28.26
N GLY A 107 14.74 12.16 27.33
CA GLY A 107 14.93 12.56 25.94
C GLY A 107 15.68 11.55 25.07
N ASN A 108 15.87 10.31 25.55
CA ASN A 108 16.64 9.31 24.83
C ASN A 108 15.76 8.52 23.84
N TRP A 109 15.76 8.98 22.58
CA TRP A 109 15.04 8.36 21.45
C TRP A 109 15.35 6.88 21.22
N ARG A 110 16.48 6.37 21.71
CA ARG A 110 16.82 4.94 21.57
C ARG A 110 15.83 4.04 22.30
N TRP A 111 15.19 4.52 23.36
CA TRP A 111 14.18 3.75 24.08
C TRP A 111 12.91 3.52 23.26
N ALA A 112 12.54 4.45 22.40
CA ALA A 112 11.43 4.25 21.46
C ALA A 112 11.69 3.01 20.58
N LEU A 113 12.93 2.82 20.13
CA LEU A 113 13.32 1.68 19.28
C LEU A 113 13.46 0.36 20.04
N ARG A 114 13.60 0.42 21.36
CA ARG A 114 13.67 -0.79 22.21
C ARG A 114 12.29 -1.33 22.53
N ILE A 115 11.30 -0.45 22.64
CA ILE A 115 9.92 -0.84 22.94
C ILE A 115 9.20 -1.39 21.71
N THR A 116 9.48 -0.84 20.53
CA THR A 116 8.83 -1.21 19.27
C THR A 116 8.91 -2.72 18.93
N PRO A 117 10.07 -3.40 19.08
CA PRO A 117 10.18 -4.85 18.87
C PRO A 117 9.27 -5.70 19.76
N VAL A 118 8.85 -5.21 20.93
CA VAL A 118 7.90 -5.93 21.81
C VAL A 118 6.56 -6.12 21.10
N LEU A 119 6.08 -5.07 20.41
CA LEU A 119 4.88 -5.15 19.58
C LEU A 119 5.08 -6.12 18.41
N GLY A 120 6.26 -6.11 17.79
CA GLY A 120 6.62 -7.05 16.73
C GLY A 120 6.58 -8.52 17.17
N ILE A 121 7.07 -8.83 18.36
CA ILE A 121 7.02 -10.18 18.96
C ILE A 121 5.57 -10.60 19.20
N VAL A 122 4.74 -9.71 19.78
CA VAL A 122 3.31 -9.97 19.98
C VAL A 122 2.63 -10.27 18.64
N CYS A 123 2.90 -9.47 17.60
CA CYS A 123 2.39 -9.71 16.25
C CYS A 123 2.83 -11.06 15.69
N VAL A 124 4.10 -11.45 15.86
CA VAL A 124 4.60 -12.77 15.40
C VAL A 124 3.87 -13.91 16.11
N ILE A 125 3.67 -13.80 17.43
CA ILE A 125 2.92 -14.81 18.21
C ILE A 125 1.47 -14.90 17.72
N LEU A 126 0.80 -13.77 17.55
CA LEU A 126 -0.58 -13.72 17.07
C LEU A 126 -0.70 -14.30 15.65
N LEU A 127 0.22 -13.97 14.75
CA LEU A 127 0.27 -14.55 13.39
C LEU A 127 0.51 -16.07 13.43
N ALA A 128 1.40 -16.53 14.30
CA ALA A 128 1.71 -17.95 14.44
C ALA A 128 0.50 -18.75 14.95
N VAL A 129 -0.23 -18.22 15.94
CA VAL A 129 -1.33 -18.92 16.61
C VAL A 129 -2.68 -18.75 15.89
N LEU A 130 -3.02 -17.53 15.48
CA LEU A 130 -4.38 -17.20 15.01
C LEU A 130 -4.55 -17.32 13.50
N VAL A 131 -3.51 -17.00 12.71
CA VAL A 131 -3.62 -16.98 11.24
C VAL A 131 -3.34 -18.36 10.67
N ARG A 132 -4.32 -18.91 9.96
CA ARG A 132 -4.15 -20.12 9.13
C ARG A 132 -3.96 -19.69 7.67
N GLU A 133 -3.00 -20.31 6.99
CA GLU A 133 -2.75 -20.03 5.56
C GLU A 133 -3.98 -20.47 4.75
N PRO A 134 -4.69 -19.55 4.07
CA PRO A 134 -5.81 -19.92 3.21
C PRO A 134 -5.30 -20.57 1.93
N VAL A 135 -6.12 -21.46 1.37
CA VAL A 135 -5.88 -22.00 0.02
C VAL A 135 -5.92 -20.85 -0.97
N ARG A 136 -4.93 -20.79 -1.86
CA ARG A 136 -4.84 -19.73 -2.89
C ARG A 136 -6.07 -19.79 -3.78
N GLY A 137 -6.74 -18.65 -3.96
CA GLY A 137 -7.99 -18.58 -4.71
C GLY A 137 -9.16 -19.32 -4.07
N GLY A 138 -9.10 -19.68 -2.78
CA GLY A 138 -10.21 -20.33 -2.08
C GLY A 138 -11.50 -19.49 -2.09
N ALA A 139 -11.37 -18.17 -2.15
CA ALA A 139 -12.47 -17.23 -2.34
C ALA A 139 -13.04 -17.25 -3.79
N ASP A 140 -12.24 -17.61 -4.79
CA ASP A 140 -12.62 -17.53 -6.21
C ASP A 140 -13.40 -18.76 -6.69
N GLY A 141 -13.12 -19.96 -6.14
CA GLY A 141 -13.74 -21.22 -6.60
C GLY A 141 -15.26 -21.35 -6.39
N ALA A 142 -15.84 -20.68 -5.39
CA ALA A 142 -17.30 -20.72 -5.20
C ALA A 142 -18.09 -19.72 -6.07
N GLN A 143 -17.45 -19.09 -7.07
CA GLN A 143 -18.14 -18.39 -8.15
C GLN A 143 -19.02 -19.32 -8.99
N VAL A 144 -18.67 -20.61 -9.11
CA VAL A 144 -19.41 -21.57 -9.96
C VAL A 144 -20.79 -21.92 -9.37
N LEU A 145 -20.97 -21.75 -8.06
CA LEU A 145 -22.21 -22.12 -7.37
C LEU A 145 -22.90 -20.89 -6.76
N LYS A 146 -23.72 -20.23 -7.57
CA LYS A 146 -24.84 -19.33 -7.19
C LYS A 146 -24.47 -18.08 -6.36
N ARG A 147 -24.40 -16.91 -7.02
CA ARG A 147 -25.36 -15.80 -6.78
C ARG A 147 -25.21 -14.65 -7.78
N ASP A 148 -26.26 -14.44 -8.58
CA ASP A 148 -26.54 -13.20 -9.31
C ASP A 148 -26.67 -12.03 -8.32
N ASN A 149 -25.57 -11.31 -8.04
CA ASN A 149 -25.68 -10.02 -7.38
C ASN A 149 -26.09 -8.97 -8.42
N TRP A 150 -27.39 -8.65 -8.44
CA TRP A 150 -28.04 -7.62 -9.28
C TRP A 150 -27.27 -6.28 -9.34
N TYR A 151 -26.61 -5.86 -8.24
CA TYR A 151 -25.80 -4.63 -8.19
C TYR A 151 -24.58 -4.64 -9.14
N ARG A 152 -23.98 -5.80 -9.41
CA ARG A 152 -22.76 -5.92 -10.23
C ARG A 152 -23.03 -6.09 -11.73
N LYS A 153 -24.29 -6.37 -12.12
CA LYS A 153 -24.74 -6.33 -13.52
C LYS A 153 -24.82 -4.90 -14.10
N ARG A 154 -24.80 -3.85 -13.27
CA ARG A 154 -25.06 -2.48 -13.75
C ARG A 154 -23.82 -1.67 -14.14
N ASN A 155 -22.65 -1.90 -13.54
CA ASN A 155 -21.42 -1.21 -13.97
C ASN A 155 -20.14 -1.98 -13.60
N GLN A 156 -19.74 -2.94 -14.45
CA GLN A 156 -18.47 -3.68 -14.30
C GLN A 156 -17.22 -2.78 -14.37
N ARG A 157 -17.38 -1.55 -14.86
CA ARG A 157 -16.34 -0.51 -14.92
C ARG A 157 -16.35 0.43 -13.71
N GLY A 158 -17.19 0.16 -12.70
CA GLY A 158 -17.41 1.05 -11.56
C GLY A 158 -16.13 1.37 -10.79
N ASP A 159 -15.33 0.37 -10.44
CA ASP A 159 -14.15 0.52 -9.59
C ASP A 159 -13.11 1.54 -10.15
N PRO A 160 -12.63 1.43 -11.40
CA PRO A 160 -11.69 2.40 -11.96
C PRO A 160 -12.35 3.76 -12.25
N ILE A 161 -13.65 3.81 -12.57
CA ILE A 161 -14.36 5.08 -12.74
C ILE A 161 -14.42 5.83 -11.41
N VAL A 162 -14.74 5.14 -10.31
CA VAL A 162 -14.75 5.73 -8.97
C VAL A 162 -13.36 6.25 -8.60
N CYS A 163 -12.29 5.49 -8.88
CA CYS A 163 -10.92 5.94 -8.64
C CYS A 163 -10.59 7.19 -9.48
N GLY A 164 -10.89 7.16 -10.79
CA GLY A 164 -10.61 8.26 -11.69
C GLY A 164 -11.35 9.54 -11.32
N VAL A 165 -12.64 9.44 -11.01
CA VAL A 165 -13.46 10.57 -10.56
C VAL A 165 -12.96 11.08 -9.20
N ALA A 166 -12.68 10.22 -8.23
CA ALA A 166 -12.20 10.64 -6.91
C ALA A 166 -10.87 11.41 -7.02
N VAL A 167 -9.92 10.93 -7.84
CA VAL A 167 -8.66 11.63 -8.10
C VAL A 167 -8.90 12.97 -8.81
N LEU A 168 -9.73 12.99 -9.86
CA LEU A 168 -10.00 14.24 -10.59
C LEU A 168 -10.71 15.28 -9.73
N VAL A 169 -11.61 14.85 -8.84
CA VAL A 169 -12.28 15.74 -7.89
C VAL A 169 -11.31 16.23 -6.82
N SER A 170 -10.29 15.47 -6.43
CA SER A 170 -9.30 15.95 -5.45
C SER A 170 -8.40 17.08 -5.99
N VAL A 171 -8.14 17.11 -7.31
CA VAL A 171 -7.29 18.12 -7.98
C VAL A 171 -7.67 19.57 -7.64
N PRO A 172 -8.93 20.03 -7.84
CA PRO A 172 -9.31 21.40 -7.50
C PRO A 172 -9.16 21.71 -6.01
N PHE A 173 -9.42 20.74 -5.11
CA PHE A 173 -9.23 20.95 -3.67
C PHE A 173 -7.74 21.09 -3.31
N LEU A 174 -6.86 20.29 -3.90
CA LEU A 174 -5.41 20.46 -3.73
C LEU A 174 -4.94 21.82 -4.27
N PHE A 175 -5.48 22.25 -5.41
CA PHE A 175 -5.14 23.55 -6.00
C PHE A 175 -5.59 24.72 -5.11
N VAL A 176 -6.82 24.66 -4.59
CA VAL A 176 -7.35 25.65 -3.62
C VAL A 176 -6.51 25.66 -2.35
N ALA A 177 -6.17 24.50 -1.79
CA ALA A 177 -5.32 24.40 -0.61
C ALA A 177 -3.98 25.10 -0.81
N LEU A 178 -3.32 24.88 -1.95
CA LEU A 178 -2.03 25.49 -2.23
C LEU A 178 -2.15 27.01 -2.49
N ILE A 179 -3.23 27.47 -3.11
CA ILE A 179 -3.44 28.90 -3.38
C ILE A 179 -3.66 29.70 -2.11
N TYR A 180 -4.54 29.21 -1.23
CA TYR A 180 -5.00 29.93 -0.04
C TYR A 180 -4.24 29.59 1.24
N SER A 181 -3.18 28.78 1.14
CA SER A 181 -2.33 28.35 2.27
C SER A 181 -1.82 29.49 3.17
N LYS A 182 -1.51 30.67 2.61
CA LYS A 182 -1.06 31.85 3.39
C LYS A 182 -2.24 32.68 3.94
N ASP A 183 -3.32 32.79 3.17
CA ASP A 183 -4.39 33.76 3.42
C ASP A 183 -5.48 33.20 4.33
N ASN A 184 -5.82 31.92 4.18
CA ASN A 184 -6.87 31.27 4.97
C ASN A 184 -6.49 29.83 5.33
N ILE A 185 -5.97 29.68 6.54
CA ILE A 185 -5.56 28.38 7.08
C ILE A 185 -6.73 27.41 7.24
N ILE A 186 -7.93 27.90 7.59
CA ILE A 186 -9.12 27.05 7.80
C ILE A 186 -9.57 26.44 6.47
N LEU A 187 -9.70 27.26 5.43
CA LEU A 187 -10.04 26.80 4.09
C LEU A 187 -9.01 25.79 3.56
N THR A 188 -7.73 26.03 3.84
CA THR A 188 -6.63 25.14 3.46
C THR A 188 -6.78 23.77 4.12
N TRP A 189 -7.00 23.71 5.43
CA TRP A 189 -7.20 22.44 6.14
C TRP A 189 -8.43 21.68 5.67
N ILE A 190 -9.55 22.37 5.45
CA ILE A 190 -10.79 21.74 4.92
C ILE A 190 -10.53 21.16 3.52
N SER A 191 -9.84 21.91 2.66
CA SER A 191 -9.54 21.47 1.30
C SER A 191 -8.57 20.28 1.28
N ILE A 192 -7.52 20.30 2.11
CA ILE A 192 -6.59 19.18 2.28
C ILE A 192 -7.34 17.95 2.79
N PHE A 193 -8.20 18.11 3.79
CA PHE A 193 -8.97 16.99 4.34
C PHE A 193 -9.84 16.32 3.27
N ILE A 194 -10.56 17.10 2.45
CA ILE A 194 -11.40 16.56 1.36
C ILE A 194 -10.52 15.87 0.32
N ALA A 195 -9.44 16.52 -0.12
CA ALA A 195 -8.54 15.98 -1.13
C ALA A 195 -7.90 14.65 -0.70
N GLU A 196 -7.33 14.62 0.52
CA GLU A 196 -6.68 13.42 1.08
C GLU A 196 -7.69 12.29 1.34
N THR A 197 -8.91 12.61 1.77
CA THR A 197 -9.96 11.59 1.95
C THR A 197 -10.30 10.91 0.62
N LEU A 198 -10.44 11.69 -0.46
CA LEU A 198 -10.70 11.16 -1.80
C LEU A 198 -9.51 10.32 -2.30
N LEU A 199 -8.27 10.77 -2.11
CA LEU A 199 -7.09 10.02 -2.50
C LEU A 199 -6.93 8.72 -1.71
N CYS A 200 -7.14 8.77 -0.39
CA CYS A 200 -7.07 7.60 0.49
C CYS A 200 -8.12 6.54 0.13
N SER A 201 -9.29 6.94 -0.37
CA SER A 201 -10.36 6.00 -0.76
C SER A 201 -9.93 5.05 -1.89
N ASN A 202 -9.00 5.49 -2.74
CA ASN A 202 -8.53 4.72 -3.89
C ASN A 202 -7.68 3.52 -3.50
N TRP A 203 -6.99 3.56 -2.35
CA TRP A 203 -6.05 2.52 -1.94
C TRP A 203 -6.68 1.12 -1.85
N ALA A 204 -7.86 1.03 -1.23
CA ALA A 204 -8.56 -0.24 -1.09
C ALA A 204 -9.11 -0.74 -2.44
N ILE A 205 -9.62 0.18 -3.27
CA ILE A 205 -10.23 -0.15 -4.57
C ILE A 205 -9.17 -0.65 -5.55
N ILE A 206 -8.01 0.02 -5.63
CA ILE A 206 -6.89 -0.39 -6.49
C ILE A 206 -6.37 -1.76 -6.06
N SER A 207 -6.22 -1.99 -4.74
CA SER A 207 -5.81 -3.30 -4.24
C SER A 207 -6.84 -4.38 -4.57
N ASP A 208 -8.13 -4.09 -4.51
CA ASP A 208 -9.18 -5.06 -4.87
C ASP A 208 -9.19 -5.37 -6.37
N MET A 209 -9.04 -4.32 -7.19
CA MET A 209 -8.95 -4.36 -8.64
C MET A 209 -7.84 -5.30 -9.10
N LEU A 210 -6.65 -5.15 -8.52
CA LEU A 210 -5.52 -6.02 -8.80
C LEU A 210 -5.84 -7.50 -8.52
N MET A 211 -6.60 -7.79 -7.47
CA MET A 211 -6.87 -9.17 -7.06
C MET A 211 -7.90 -9.87 -7.96
N TYR A 212 -8.81 -9.14 -8.62
CA TYR A 212 -9.75 -9.79 -9.56
C TYR A 212 -9.29 -9.83 -11.02
N ILE A 213 -8.30 -9.04 -11.42
CA ILE A 213 -7.72 -9.10 -12.79
C ILE A 213 -6.51 -10.05 -12.87
N ILE A 214 -6.08 -10.62 -11.75
CA ILE A 214 -4.89 -11.47 -11.67
C ILE A 214 -5.22 -12.80 -11.03
N VAL A 215 -4.75 -13.86 -11.70
CA VAL A 215 -4.87 -15.24 -11.23
C VAL A 215 -4.24 -15.41 -9.84
N PRO A 216 -4.84 -16.21 -8.94
CA PRO A 216 -4.39 -16.33 -7.55
C PRO A 216 -2.91 -16.65 -7.35
N ALA A 217 -2.34 -17.47 -8.23
CA ALA A 217 -0.94 -17.89 -8.18
C ALA A 217 0.08 -16.79 -8.51
N ARG A 218 -0.36 -15.59 -8.95
CA ARG A 218 0.52 -14.47 -9.33
C ARG A 218 0.17 -13.16 -8.61
N ARG A 219 -0.77 -13.20 -7.67
CA ARG A 219 -1.28 -12.01 -6.97
C ARG A 219 -0.21 -11.33 -6.14
N ALA A 220 0.69 -12.08 -5.49
CA ALA A 220 1.71 -11.48 -4.64
C ALA A 220 2.78 -10.77 -5.47
N THR A 221 3.21 -11.36 -6.60
CA THR A 221 4.11 -10.68 -7.54
C THR A 221 3.50 -9.38 -8.04
N ALA A 222 2.24 -9.41 -8.48
CA ALA A 222 1.60 -8.21 -8.98
C ALA A 222 1.43 -7.12 -7.91
N SER A 223 1.00 -7.51 -6.70
CA SER A 223 0.85 -6.58 -5.58
C SER A 223 2.19 -5.94 -5.22
N SER A 224 3.26 -6.73 -5.25
CA SER A 224 4.59 -6.23 -5.00
C SER A 224 5.11 -5.26 -6.07
N MET A 225 4.78 -5.48 -7.34
CA MET A 225 5.15 -4.57 -8.42
C MET A 225 4.39 -3.24 -8.29
N GLN A 226 3.10 -3.30 -7.96
CA GLN A 226 2.31 -2.10 -7.68
C GLN A 226 2.94 -1.29 -6.53
N ILE A 227 3.27 -1.92 -5.41
CA ILE A 227 3.88 -1.27 -4.24
C ILE A 227 5.26 -0.72 -4.58
N PHE A 228 6.07 -1.47 -5.32
CA PHE A 228 7.40 -1.04 -5.74
C PHE A 228 7.34 0.22 -6.60
N ILE A 229 6.48 0.24 -7.63
CA ILE A 229 6.30 1.41 -8.51
C ILE A 229 5.79 2.61 -7.70
N LEU A 230 4.81 2.39 -6.82
CA LEU A 230 4.25 3.42 -5.96
C LEU A 230 5.32 4.08 -5.08
N HIS A 231 6.16 3.30 -4.40
CA HIS A 231 7.18 3.88 -3.50
C HIS A 231 8.38 4.45 -4.26
N LEU A 232 8.72 3.87 -5.41
CA LEU A 232 9.84 4.34 -6.22
C LEU A 232 9.58 5.75 -6.78
N PHE A 233 8.38 5.97 -7.33
CA PHE A 233 8.01 7.25 -7.96
C PHE A 233 7.21 8.19 -7.05
N GLY A 234 6.52 7.64 -6.05
CA GLY A 234 5.81 8.41 -5.03
C GLY A 234 6.75 8.85 -3.92
N ASP A 235 6.87 8.05 -2.88
CA ASP A 235 7.46 8.49 -1.60
C ASP A 235 8.96 8.78 -1.67
N ALA A 236 9.72 8.01 -2.45
CA ALA A 236 11.18 8.15 -2.49
C ALA A 236 11.63 9.32 -3.38
N SER A 237 11.07 9.45 -4.58
CA SER A 237 11.50 10.48 -5.55
C SER A 237 10.77 11.81 -5.42
N SER A 238 9.51 11.83 -4.97
CA SER A 238 8.72 13.07 -4.99
C SER A 238 9.30 14.22 -4.14
N PRO A 239 9.80 14.01 -2.90
CA PRO A 239 10.33 15.13 -2.11
C PRO A 239 11.60 15.71 -2.74
N TYR A 240 12.44 14.87 -3.34
CA TYR A 240 13.64 15.28 -4.05
C TYR A 240 13.31 16.11 -5.30
N ILE A 241 12.33 15.67 -6.09
CA ILE A 241 11.86 16.41 -7.28
C ILE A 241 11.27 17.77 -6.88
N ILE A 242 10.43 17.81 -5.84
CA ILE A 242 9.85 19.05 -5.32
C ILE A 242 10.95 19.99 -4.84
N GLY A 243 11.96 19.47 -4.13
CA GLY A 243 13.13 20.23 -3.69
C GLY A 243 13.88 20.87 -4.86
N LEU A 244 14.23 20.09 -5.90
CA LEU A 244 14.92 20.60 -7.08
C LEU A 244 14.14 21.70 -7.81
N ILE A 245 12.82 21.53 -7.94
CA ILE A 245 11.96 22.52 -8.60
C ILE A 245 11.88 23.79 -7.73
N SER A 246 11.75 23.64 -6.41
CA SER A 246 11.76 24.77 -5.48
C SER A 246 13.08 25.54 -5.56
N ASP A 247 14.21 24.84 -5.55
CA ASP A 247 15.54 25.45 -5.65
C ASP A 247 15.71 26.20 -6.98
N PHE A 248 15.25 25.62 -8.09
CA PHE A 248 15.24 26.26 -9.40
C PHE A 248 14.47 27.59 -9.40
N PHE A 249 13.30 27.64 -8.76
CA PHE A 249 12.51 28.88 -8.66
C PHE A 249 13.09 29.88 -7.66
N SER A 250 13.79 29.41 -6.62
CA SER A 250 14.40 30.28 -5.61
C SER A 250 15.63 31.04 -6.15
N LYS A 251 16.27 30.55 -7.22
CA LYS A 251 17.53 31.07 -7.78
C LYS A 251 18.64 31.29 -6.75
N GLY A 252 18.65 30.50 -5.67
CA GLY A 252 19.63 30.61 -4.57
C GLY A 252 19.41 31.81 -3.65
N VAL A 253 18.26 32.50 -3.74
CA VAL A 253 17.91 33.61 -2.86
C VAL A 253 17.14 33.08 -1.64
N HIS A 254 17.76 33.19 -0.46
CA HIS A 254 17.18 32.74 0.81
C HIS A 254 16.45 33.87 1.52
N HIS A 255 15.31 34.29 0.96
CA HIS A 255 14.38 35.21 1.61
C HIS A 255 13.04 34.50 1.81
N ASP A 256 12.42 34.66 2.99
CA ASP A 256 11.25 33.87 3.39
C ASP A 256 10.11 33.91 2.36
N ASP A 257 9.83 35.08 1.78
CA ASP A 257 8.80 35.23 0.75
C ASP A 257 9.15 34.54 -0.59
N VAL A 258 10.43 34.46 -0.93
CA VAL A 258 10.92 33.79 -2.15
C VAL A 258 10.90 32.28 -1.96
N LEU A 259 11.35 31.80 -0.79
CA LEU A 259 11.33 30.39 -0.41
C LEU A 259 9.90 29.85 -0.35
N TRP A 260 8.97 30.63 0.21
CA TRP A 260 7.56 30.29 0.16
C TRP A 260 7.09 30.22 -1.31
N LYS A 261 7.16 31.31 -2.08
CA LYS A 261 6.64 31.30 -3.48
C LYS A 261 7.23 30.16 -4.33
N SER A 262 8.53 29.90 -4.21
CA SER A 262 9.19 28.80 -4.94
C SER A 262 8.65 27.43 -4.53
N LEU A 263 8.50 27.18 -3.23
CA LEU A 263 7.91 25.95 -2.71
C LEU A 263 6.44 25.78 -3.13
N ARG A 264 5.66 26.88 -3.15
CA ARG A 264 4.29 26.90 -3.68
C ARG A 264 4.24 26.35 -5.10
N TYR A 265 5.08 26.92 -5.97
CA TYR A 265 5.11 26.57 -7.38
C TYR A 265 5.58 25.15 -7.60
N ALA A 266 6.53 24.67 -6.79
CA ALA A 266 6.94 23.27 -6.81
C ALA A 266 5.78 22.32 -6.45
N PHE A 267 5.02 22.61 -5.40
CA PHE A 267 3.86 21.78 -5.02
C PHE A 267 2.69 21.83 -6.00
N MET A 268 2.60 22.85 -6.88
CA MET A 268 1.59 22.88 -7.95
C MET A 268 1.76 21.75 -8.97
N LEU A 269 2.93 21.10 -9.00
CA LEU A 269 3.12 19.88 -9.79
C LEU A 269 2.21 18.74 -9.32
N THR A 270 1.97 18.61 -8.01
CA THR A 270 1.23 17.49 -7.44
C THR A 270 -0.22 17.37 -7.96
N PRO A 271 -1.05 18.44 -7.95
CA PRO A 271 -2.39 18.39 -8.56
C PRO A 271 -2.37 18.06 -10.06
N VAL A 272 -1.35 18.53 -10.80
CA VAL A 272 -1.22 18.26 -12.24
C VAL A 272 -0.96 16.77 -12.49
N VAL A 273 0.00 16.18 -11.77
CA VAL A 273 0.31 14.74 -11.84
C VAL A 273 -0.90 13.90 -11.40
N ALA A 274 -1.61 14.32 -10.34
CA ALA A 274 -2.86 13.69 -9.92
C ALA A 274 -3.92 13.73 -11.03
N GLY A 275 -4.07 14.85 -11.75
CA GLY A 275 -4.96 14.96 -12.90
C GLY A 275 -4.67 13.93 -13.99
N PHE A 276 -3.40 13.74 -14.35
CA PHE A 276 -2.99 12.68 -15.28
C PHE A 276 -3.29 11.29 -14.73
N GLY A 277 -3.06 11.05 -13.44
CA GLY A 277 -3.42 9.78 -12.77
C GLY A 277 -4.92 9.49 -12.82
N GLY A 278 -5.77 10.49 -12.60
CA GLY A 278 -7.22 10.37 -12.70
C GLY A 278 -7.69 9.99 -14.12
N ILE A 279 -7.11 10.63 -15.15
CA ILE A 279 -7.37 10.28 -16.56
C ILE A 279 -6.91 8.85 -16.86
N ALA A 280 -5.74 8.45 -16.36
CA ALA A 280 -5.22 7.09 -16.55
C ALA A 280 -6.15 6.03 -15.93
N PHE A 281 -6.77 6.29 -14.77
CA PHE A 281 -7.80 5.41 -14.21
C PHE A 281 -9.04 5.30 -15.09
N LEU A 282 -9.51 6.41 -15.67
CA LEU A 282 -10.63 6.39 -16.61
C LEU A 282 -10.29 5.60 -17.88
N PHE A 283 -9.04 5.68 -18.35
CA PHE A 283 -8.56 4.87 -19.47
C PHE A 283 -8.51 3.37 -19.10
N ALA A 284 -8.05 3.03 -17.89
CA ALA A 284 -8.04 1.66 -17.39
C ALA A 284 -9.45 1.04 -17.34
N ALA A 285 -10.49 1.85 -17.13
CA ALA A 285 -11.89 1.39 -17.16
C ALA A 285 -12.33 0.76 -18.49
N ILE A 286 -11.62 1.05 -19.59
CA ILE A 286 -11.89 0.45 -20.91
C ILE A 286 -11.44 -1.02 -20.95
N PHE A 287 -10.27 -1.32 -20.38
CA PHE A 287 -9.62 -2.63 -20.48
C PHE A 287 -10.01 -3.60 -19.36
N ILE A 288 -10.35 -3.05 -18.19
CA ILE A 288 -10.56 -3.83 -16.96
C ILE A 288 -11.56 -4.98 -17.09
N VAL A 289 -12.64 -4.78 -17.87
CA VAL A 289 -13.69 -5.77 -18.06
C VAL A 289 -13.16 -6.96 -18.84
N ARG A 290 -12.39 -6.68 -19.91
CA ARG A 290 -11.75 -7.71 -20.73
C ARG A 290 -10.73 -8.48 -19.89
N ASP A 291 -9.82 -7.76 -19.24
CA ASP A 291 -8.71 -8.38 -18.49
C ASP A 291 -9.25 -9.26 -17.33
N ARG A 292 -10.35 -8.84 -16.71
CA ARG A 292 -11.07 -9.65 -15.72
C ARG A 292 -11.65 -10.93 -16.32
N HIS A 293 -12.32 -10.86 -17.46
CA HIS A 293 -12.88 -12.05 -18.11
C HIS A 293 -11.79 -13.04 -18.54
N GLU A 294 -10.63 -12.54 -19.02
CA GLU A 294 -9.48 -13.37 -19.34
C GLU A 294 -8.92 -14.08 -18.08
N ALA A 295 -8.85 -13.37 -16.95
CA ALA A 295 -8.45 -13.96 -15.67
C ALA A 295 -9.44 -15.04 -15.20
N GLU A 296 -10.75 -14.77 -15.27
CA GLU A 296 -11.80 -15.72 -14.91
C GLU A 296 -11.74 -17.00 -15.79
N ALA A 297 -11.59 -16.84 -17.11
CA ALA A 297 -11.45 -17.97 -18.04
C ALA A 297 -10.19 -18.82 -17.79
N THR A 298 -9.08 -18.17 -17.43
CA THR A 298 -7.84 -18.87 -17.08
C THR A 298 -7.99 -19.70 -15.80
N ILE A 299 -8.75 -19.21 -14.83
CA ILE A 299 -9.04 -19.95 -13.58
C ILE A 299 -9.97 -21.14 -13.87
N GLU A 300 -11.01 -20.95 -14.69
CA GLU A 300 -11.96 -22.01 -15.03
C GLU A 300 -11.30 -23.16 -15.81
N SER A 301 -10.47 -22.83 -16.80
CA SER A 301 -9.68 -23.82 -17.54
C SER A 301 -8.72 -24.60 -16.64
N ALA A 302 -8.03 -23.95 -15.71
CA ALA A 302 -7.16 -24.62 -14.75
C ALA A 302 -7.92 -25.60 -13.85
N ASN A 303 -9.07 -25.17 -13.31
CA ASN A 303 -9.91 -26.03 -12.46
C ASN A 303 -10.43 -27.25 -13.23
N THR A 304 -10.86 -27.06 -14.48
CA THR A 304 -11.39 -28.14 -15.33
C THR A 304 -10.33 -29.21 -15.61
N LEU A 305 -9.08 -28.80 -15.82
CA LEU A 305 -7.94 -29.72 -15.99
C LEU A 305 -7.66 -30.50 -14.70
N GLU A 306 -7.73 -29.86 -13.52
CA GLU A 306 -7.55 -30.54 -12.24
C GLU A 306 -8.65 -31.59 -11.99
N THR A 307 -9.92 -31.27 -12.25
CA THR A 307 -11.01 -32.26 -12.13
C THR A 307 -10.82 -33.43 -13.09
N PHE A 308 -10.43 -33.16 -14.34
CA PHE A 308 -10.16 -34.21 -15.31
C PHE A 308 -9.00 -35.13 -14.87
N HIS A 309 -7.91 -34.56 -14.35
CA HIS A 309 -6.80 -35.36 -13.81
C HIS A 309 -7.20 -36.20 -12.60
N MET A 310 -8.04 -35.66 -11.71
CA MET A 310 -8.56 -36.42 -10.56
C MET A 310 -9.43 -37.59 -11.02
N GLU A 311 -10.36 -37.38 -11.95
CA GLU A 311 -11.23 -38.44 -12.49
C GLU A 311 -10.42 -39.55 -13.18
N VAL A 312 -9.42 -39.19 -13.99
CA VAL A 312 -8.52 -40.17 -14.63
C VAL A 312 -7.74 -40.96 -13.58
N SER A 313 -7.20 -40.31 -12.54
CA SER A 313 -6.44 -40.98 -11.47
C SER A 313 -7.29 -41.87 -10.57
N SER A 314 -8.59 -41.58 -10.43
CA SER A 314 -9.51 -42.41 -9.65
C SER A 314 -9.99 -43.67 -10.40
N ASN A 315 -9.87 -43.67 -11.74
CA ASN A 315 -10.30 -44.77 -12.61
C ASN A 315 -9.15 -45.71 -13.03
N THR A 316 -7.93 -45.48 -12.54
CA THR A 316 -6.74 -46.33 -12.75
C THR A 316 -6.27 -46.91 -11.42
#